data_AF-A0A2S9FTB2-F1
#
_entry.id   AF-A0A2S9FTB2-F1
#
_cell.length_a   1.000
_cell.length_b   1.000
_cell.length_c   1.000
_cell.angle_alpha   90.00
_cell.angle_beta   90.00
_cell.angle_gamma   90.00
#
_symmetry.space_group_name_H-M   'P 1'
#
loop_
_entity.id
_entity.type
_entity.pdbx_description
1 polymer ?
#
loop_
_entity_poly.entity_id
_entity_poly.type
_entity_poly.pdbx_seq_one_letter_code
_entity_poly.pdbx_strand_id
1 'polypeptide(L)'
;AELMGVQIPRFCDHPLLDPVGACRQCLVEVEGQRKPLASCTTMSGETVVVRTQHTSEAADKAQHGVMELLLINHPLDCPVCDKGGECPL
;
A
#
# COMPACT_ATOMS: atom_id res chain seq x y z
N ALA A 1 -10.92 -0.72 6.30
CA ALA A 1 -10.93 -0.22 4.91
C ALA A 1 -11.70 -1.18 4.00
N GLU A 2 -11.28 -2.44 3.87
CA GLU A 2 -11.95 -3.42 2.99
C GLU A 2 -13.44 -3.65 3.36
N LEU A 3 -13.78 -3.69 4.65
CA LEU A 3 -15.18 -3.77 5.12
C LEU A 3 -16.06 -2.58 4.67
N MET A 4 -15.44 -1.47 4.26
CA MET A 4 -16.12 -0.27 3.72
C MET A 4 -15.94 -0.14 2.21
N GLY A 5 -15.43 -1.18 1.53
CA GLY A 5 -15.19 -1.17 0.08
C GLY A 5 -13.98 -0.35 -0.36
N VAL A 6 -13.16 0.15 0.57
CA VAL A 6 -11.93 0.91 0.24
C VAL A 6 -10.77 -0.06 0.09
N GLN A 7 -10.24 -0.17 -1.12
CA GLN A 7 -9.04 -0.95 -1.42
C GLN A 7 -7.79 -0.12 -1.11
N ILE A 8 -6.93 -0.67 -0.27
CA ILE A 8 -5.59 -0.11 0.00
C ILE A 8 -4.61 -0.95 -0.82
N PRO A 9 -3.77 -0.34 -1.69
CA PRO A 9 -2.87 -1.10 -2.54
C PRO A 9 -1.83 -1.83 -1.70
N ARG A 10 -1.56 -3.09 -2.06
CA ARG A 10 -0.67 -3.98 -1.30
C ARG A 10 -0.03 -5.02 -2.22
N PHE A 11 1.20 -5.40 -1.90
CA PHE A 11 1.93 -6.49 -2.59
C PHE A 11 2.32 -7.63 -1.65
N CYS A 12 2.79 -7.31 -0.44
CA CYS A 12 3.32 -8.31 0.50
C CYS A 12 2.28 -8.82 1.53
N ASP A 13 1.06 -8.29 1.52
CA ASP A 13 0.03 -8.61 2.51
C ASP A 13 -1.02 -9.56 1.92
N HIS A 14 -1.31 -10.64 2.65
CA HIS A 14 -2.21 -11.71 2.21
C HIS A 14 -3.00 -12.27 3.41
N PRO A 15 -4.32 -12.53 3.29
CA PRO A 15 -5.16 -12.96 4.41
C PRO A 15 -4.76 -14.27 5.11
N LEU A 16 -4.00 -15.12 4.42
CA LEU A 16 -3.53 -16.41 4.94
C LEU A 16 -2.10 -16.37 5.51
N LEU A 17 -1.47 -15.20 5.56
CA LEU A 17 -0.09 -15.01 6.03
C LEU A 17 -0.04 -13.91 7.11
N ASP A 18 0.96 -13.98 7.98
CA ASP A 18 1.20 -12.92 8.95
C ASP A 18 1.65 -11.62 8.27
N PRO A 19 1.20 -10.45 8.73
CA PRO A 19 1.59 -9.18 8.14
C PRO A 19 3.07 -8.86 8.32
N VAL A 20 3.77 -8.55 7.23
CA VAL A 20 5.22 -8.27 7.24
C VAL A 20 5.59 -6.80 7.02
N GLY A 21 4.71 -6.01 6.38
CA GLY A 21 4.96 -4.59 6.13
C GLY A 21 6.14 -4.26 5.21
N ALA A 22 6.60 -5.23 4.40
CA ALA A 22 7.82 -5.12 3.60
C ALA A 22 7.67 -4.23 2.34
N CYS A 23 6.57 -4.36 1.59
CA CYS A 23 6.42 -3.64 0.31
C CYS A 23 6.16 -2.14 0.48
N ARG A 24 5.69 -1.70 1.65
CA ARG A 24 5.29 -0.31 1.95
C ARG A 24 4.22 0.28 1.03
N GLN A 25 3.59 -0.48 0.14
CA GLN A 25 2.56 0.05 -0.76
C GLN A 25 1.27 0.45 -0.01
N CYS A 26 1.02 -0.13 1.15
CA CYS A 26 -0.19 0.09 1.93
C CYS A 26 -0.11 1.27 2.92
N LEU A 27 0.68 2.29 2.60
CA LEU A 27 0.84 3.46 3.48
C LEU A 27 -0.44 4.28 3.55
N VAL A 28 -0.86 4.61 4.77
CA VAL A 28 -2.05 5.44 5.07
C VAL A 28 -1.68 6.53 6.07
N GLU A 29 -2.39 7.65 6.03
CA GLU A 29 -2.26 8.70 7.04
C GLU A 29 -3.12 8.33 8.25
N VAL A 30 -2.52 8.43 9.44
CA VAL A 30 -3.16 8.11 10.71
C VAL A 30 -3.10 9.37 11.56
N GLU A 31 -4.25 9.83 12.06
CA GLU A 31 -4.31 11.06 12.85
C GLU A 31 -3.40 10.99 14.08
N GLY A 32 -2.66 12.07 14.34
CA GLY A 32 -1.65 12.16 15.39
C GLY A 32 -0.28 11.58 15.01
N GLN A 33 -0.14 10.92 13.86
CA GLN A 33 1.14 10.41 13.38
C GLN A 33 1.83 11.41 12.45
N ARG A 34 3.14 11.57 12.60
CA ARG A 34 3.93 12.52 11.79
C ARG A 34 4.19 12.03 10.37
N LYS A 35 4.09 10.73 10.12
CA LYS A 35 4.38 10.08 8.84
C LYS A 35 3.32 9.02 8.56
N PRO A 36 3.02 8.73 7.28
CA PRO A 36 2.17 7.61 6.91
C PRO A 36 2.69 6.29 7.50
N LEU A 37 1.75 5.45 7.94
CA LEU A 37 2.02 4.14 8.53
C LEU A 37 1.53 3.04 7.60
N ALA A 38 2.17 1.86 7.66
CA ALA A 38 1.74 0.72 6.85
C ALA A 38 0.47 0.12 7.44
N SER A 39 -0.61 0.08 6.64
CA SER A 39 -1.91 -0.37 7.14
C SER A 39 -1.91 -1.84 7.58
N CYS A 40 -1.14 -2.70 6.91
CA CYS A 40 -1.12 -4.15 7.19
C CYS A 40 -0.57 -4.49 8.58
N THR A 41 0.36 -3.69 9.14
CA THR A 41 0.96 -3.95 10.45
C THR A 41 0.49 -2.98 11.53
N THR A 42 -0.30 -1.96 11.18
CA THR A 42 -0.75 -0.94 12.13
C THR A 42 -2.11 -1.31 12.69
N MET A 43 -2.18 -1.47 14.00
CA MET A 43 -3.47 -1.63 14.68
C MET A 43 -4.21 -0.29 14.75
N SER A 44 -5.48 -0.28 14.32
CA SER A 44 -6.36 0.86 14.58
C SER A 44 -6.80 0.81 16.04
N GLY A 45 -6.46 1.84 16.83
CA GLY A 45 -7.13 2.08 18.11
C GLY A 45 -8.59 2.52 17.89
N GLU A 46 -9.44 2.39 18.91
CA GLU A 46 -10.90 2.64 18.82
C GLU A 46 -11.28 4.07 18.38
N THR A 47 -10.38 5.04 18.48
CA THR A 47 -10.66 6.46 18.25
C THR A 47 -9.78 7.10 17.18
N VAL A 48 -9.07 6.29 16.39
CA VAL A 48 -8.07 6.81 15.45
C VAL A 48 -8.68 7.01 14.07
N VAL A 49 -8.64 8.24 13.56
CA VAL A 49 -9.04 8.54 12.18
C VAL A 49 -7.91 8.13 11.22
N VAL A 50 -8.26 7.32 10.23
CA VAL A 50 -7.35 6.89 9.16
C VAL A 50 -7.82 7.51 7.85
N ARG A 51 -6.91 8.19 7.15
CA ARG A 51 -7.13 8.75 5.81
C ARG A 51 -6.33 7.95 4.79
N THR A 52 -7.01 7.46 3.77
CA THR A 52 -6.41 6.66 2.68
C THR A 52 -5.93 7.56 1.54
N GLN A 53 -5.34 6.98 0.49
CA GLN A 53 -4.87 7.70 -0.70
C GLN A 53 -5.95 8.57 -1.35
N HIS A 54 -7.22 8.19 -1.23
CA HIS A 54 -8.33 8.96 -1.78
C HIS A 54 -8.66 10.23 -0.99
N THR A 55 -8.15 10.37 0.23
CA THR A 55 -8.53 11.43 1.18
C THR A 55 -7.32 12.11 1.84
N SER A 56 -6.10 11.67 1.52
CA SER A 56 -4.85 12.22 2.03
C SER A 56 -3.82 12.28 0.91
N GLU A 57 -3.39 13.50 0.58
CA GLU A 57 -2.29 13.76 -0.35
C GLU A 57 -0.97 13.15 0.16
N ALA A 58 -0.77 13.12 1.49
CA ALA A 58 0.43 12.53 2.07
C ALA A 58 0.49 11.01 1.87
N ALA A 59 -0.65 10.32 2.03
CA ALA A 59 -0.74 8.88 1.75
C ALA A 59 -0.59 8.60 0.25
N ASP A 60 -1.30 9.34 -0.60
CA ASP A 60 -1.24 9.19 -2.06
C ASP A 60 0.18 9.39 -2.60
N LYS A 61 0.85 10.48 -2.20
CA LYS A 61 2.23 10.76 -2.58
C LYS A 61 3.20 9.68 -2.10
N ALA A 62 3.00 9.15 -0.90
CA ALA A 62 3.84 8.08 -0.38
C ALA A 62 3.69 6.79 -1.20
N GLN A 63 2.48 6.43 -1.62
CA GLN A 63 2.23 5.25 -2.45
C GLN A 63 2.82 5.39 -3.85
N HIS A 64 2.69 6.56 -4.49
CA HIS A 64 3.37 6.84 -5.75
C HIS A 64 4.89 6.73 -5.63
N GLY A 65 5.48 7.28 -4.57
CA GLY A 65 6.93 7.16 -4.32
C GLY A 65 7.39 5.71 -4.09
N VAL A 66 6.56 4.87 -3.47
CA VAL A 66 6.86 3.43 -3.35
C VAL A 66 6.84 2.77 -4.72
N MET A 67 5.86 3.08 -5.58
CA MET A 67 5.83 2.56 -6.96
C MET A 67 7.07 2.98 -7.76
N GLU A 68 7.49 4.25 -7.66
CA GLU A 68 8.73 4.72 -8.30
C GLU A 68 9.94 3.90 -7.85
N LEU A 69 10.06 3.64 -6.54
CA LEU A 69 11.15 2.85 -5.98
C LEU A 69 11.09 1.36 -6.35
N LEU A 70 9.90 0.79 -6.51
CA LEU A 70 9.74 -0.59 -6.98
C LEU A 70 10.11 -0.70 -8.46
N LEU A 71 9.73 0.28 -9.27
CA LEU A 71 9.93 0.27 -10.72
C LEU A 71 11.36 0.66 -11.13
N ILE A 72 12.12 1.38 -10.30
CA ILE A 72 13.49 1.83 -10.65
C ILE A 72 14.43 0.68 -11.05
N ASN A 73 14.24 -0.50 -10.45
CA ASN A 73 15.01 -1.71 -10.72
C ASN A 73 14.15 -2.84 -11.31
N HIS A 74 12.87 -2.60 -11.60
CA HIS A 74 12.02 -3.60 -12.21
C HIS A 74 12.35 -3.73 -13.70
N PRO A 75 12.58 -4.94 -14.22
CA PRO A 75 12.94 -5.11 -15.62
C PRO A 75 11.78 -4.73 -16.54
N LEU A 76 12.08 -4.21 -17.73
CA LEU A 76 11.08 -3.82 -18.74
C LEU A 76 10.63 -5.02 -19.59
N ASP A 77 10.32 -6.13 -18.94
CA ASP A 77 10.04 -7.41 -19.58
C ASP A 77 8.54 -7.69 -19.73
N CYS A 78 7.66 -6.71 -19.49
CA CYS A 78 6.20 -6.90 -19.55
C CYS A 78 5.69 -7.67 -20.78
N PRO A 79 6.21 -7.47 -22.01
CA PRO A 79 5.73 -8.22 -23.19
C PRO A 79 6.09 -9.70 -23.21
N VAL A 80 7.10 -10.13 -22.44
CA VAL A 80 7.59 -11.52 -22.38
C VAL A 80 7.36 -12.17 -21.01
N CYS A 81 6.98 -11.38 -20.02
CA CYS A 81 6.61 -11.85 -18.70
C CYS A 81 5.25 -12.57 -18.76
N ASP A 82 5.18 -13.81 -18.27
CA ASP A 82 3.94 -14.58 -18.21
C ASP A 82 2.83 -13.92 -17.38
N LYS A 83 3.18 -12.97 -16.51
CA LYS A 83 2.24 -12.17 -15.71
C LYS A 83 1.82 -10.88 -16.40
N GLY A 84 2.34 -10.57 -17.59
CA GLY A 84 1.91 -9.40 -18.36
C GLY A 84 0.40 -9.40 -18.59
N GLY A 85 -0.28 -8.34 -18.15
CA GLY A 85 -1.74 -8.21 -18.25
C GLY A 85 -2.54 -8.62 -17.01
N GLU A 86 -1.95 -9.42 -16.11
CA GLU A 86 -2.55 -9.80 -14.81
C GLU A 86 -1.64 -9.46 -13.60
N CYS A 87 -0.49 -8.84 -13.86
CA CYS A 87 0.44 -8.41 -12.83
C CYS A 87 -0.23 -7.34 -11.94
N PRO A 88 -0.22 -7.50 -10.61
CA PRO A 88 -0.80 -6.51 -9.71
C PRO A 88 0.08 -5.27 -9.54
N LEU A 89 1.34 -5.30 -10.01
CA LEU A 89 2.30 -4.20 -9.96
C LEU A 89 1.82 -2.98 -10.77
#